data_AF-A0A088CFI8-F1
#
_entry.id   AF-A0A088CFI8-F1
#
_cell.length_a   1.000
_cell.length_b   1.000
_cell.length_c   1.000
_cell.angle_alpha   90.00
_cell.angle_beta   90.00
_cell.angle_gamma   90.00
#
_symmetry.space_group_name_H-M   'P 1'
#
loop_
_entity.id
_entity.type
_entity.pdbx_description
1 polymer ?
#
loop_
_entity_poly.entity_id
_entity_poly.type
_entity_poly.pdbx_seq_one_letter_code
_entity_poly.pdbx_strand_id
1 'polypeptide(L)'
;RGEAALVRMAKREQELEEMRSMTTEQLEEEVVDLKGELFLLRLKRSARQEFKSSEFGRMRKRIARMLTVKREREIEQGINKRLSRKLDRKWKQSIVVR
;
A
#
# COMPACT_ATOMS: atom_id res chain seq x y z
N ARG A 1 -20.83 8.73 -18.80
CA ARG A 1 -20.49 8.64 -17.34
C ARG A 1 -20.26 7.20 -16.87
N GLY A 2 -20.90 6.17 -17.47
CA GLY A 2 -20.68 4.75 -17.12
C GLY A 2 -19.31 4.20 -17.53
N GLU A 3 -18.85 4.48 -18.75
CA GLU A 3 -17.58 3.94 -19.28
C GLU A 3 -16.35 4.28 -18.42
N ALA A 4 -16.21 5.54 -18.00
CA ALA A 4 -15.12 5.96 -17.12
C ALA A 4 -15.17 5.35 -15.70
N ALA A 5 -16.33 4.85 -15.27
CA ALA A 5 -16.45 4.09 -14.03
C ALA A 5 -15.98 2.64 -14.24
N LEU A 6 -16.41 2.01 -15.35
CA LEU A 6 -15.99 0.66 -15.73
C LEU A 6 -14.47 0.55 -15.87
N VAL A 7 -13.83 1.51 -16.55
CA VAL A 7 -12.36 1.54 -16.70
C VAL A 7 -11.65 1.64 -15.35
N ARG A 8 -12.18 2.45 -14.41
CA ARG A 8 -11.60 2.58 -13.07
C ARG A 8 -11.77 1.31 -12.23
N MET A 9 -12.88 0.59 -12.41
CA MET A 9 -13.12 -0.69 -11.75
C MET A 9 -12.19 -1.77 -12.29
N ALA A 10 -12.06 -1.88 -13.62
CA ALA A 10 -11.15 -2.81 -14.27
C ALA A 10 -9.70 -2.59 -13.83
N LYS A 11 -9.23 -1.32 -13.79
CA LYS A 11 -7.89 -1.01 -13.30
C LYS A 11 -7.68 -1.41 -11.83
N ARG A 12 -8.70 -1.23 -10.99
CA ARG A 12 -8.63 -1.64 -9.58
C ARG A 12 -8.54 -3.15 -9.44
N GLU A 13 -9.25 -3.90 -10.27
CA GLU A 13 -9.26 -5.35 -10.27
C GLU A 13 -7.90 -5.91 -10.69
N GLN A 14 -7.32 -5.38 -11.78
CA GLN A 14 -5.96 -5.69 -12.21
C GLN A 14 -4.93 -5.39 -11.10
N GLU A 15 -4.99 -4.19 -10.50
CA GLU A 15 -4.10 -3.83 -9.39
C GLU A 15 -4.24 -4.78 -8.17
N LEU A 16 -5.42 -5.37 -7.94
CA LEU A 16 -5.63 -6.33 -6.86
C LEU A 16 -5.07 -7.71 -7.20
N GLU A 17 -5.22 -8.15 -8.45
CA GLU A 17 -4.68 -9.41 -8.94
C GLU A 17 -3.14 -9.40 -8.90
N GLU A 18 -2.52 -8.30 -9.35
CA GLU A 18 -1.08 -8.05 -9.22
C GLU A 18 -0.62 -8.09 -7.74
N MET A 19 -1.37 -7.48 -6.83
CA MET A 19 -1.03 -7.51 -5.40
C MET A 19 -1.14 -8.92 -4.81
N ARG A 20 -2.07 -9.74 -5.31
CA ARG A 20 -2.27 -11.10 -4.83
C ARG A 20 -1.23 -12.07 -5.36
N SER A 21 -0.64 -11.81 -6.53
CA SER A 21 0.44 -12.63 -7.09
C SER A 21 1.81 -12.36 -6.43
N MET A 22 2.04 -11.16 -5.89
CA MET A 22 3.28 -10.81 -5.18
C MET A 22 3.47 -11.60 -3.87
N THR A 23 4.72 -11.89 -3.52
CA THR A 23 5.06 -12.52 -2.23
C THR A 23 4.85 -11.56 -1.04
N THR A 24 4.80 -12.07 0.19
CA THR A 24 4.62 -11.22 1.39
C THR A 24 5.78 -10.25 1.61
N GLU A 25 7.01 -10.66 1.29
CA GLU A 25 8.21 -9.83 1.43
C GLU A 25 8.21 -8.68 0.42
N GLN A 26 7.88 -8.97 -0.84
CA GLN A 26 7.72 -7.96 -1.88
C GLN A 26 6.62 -6.94 -1.53
N LEU A 27 5.49 -7.39 -0.97
CA LEU A 27 4.44 -6.49 -0.51
C LEU A 27 4.92 -5.56 0.61
N GLU A 28 5.76 -6.06 1.53
CA GLU A 28 6.31 -5.25 2.62
C GLU A 28 7.31 -4.22 2.14
N GLU A 29 8.20 -4.59 1.21
CA GLU A 29 9.18 -3.69 0.60
C GLU A 29 8.48 -2.57 -0.19
N GLU A 30 7.55 -2.93 -1.08
CA GLU A 30 6.77 -1.96 -1.86
C GLU A 30 5.98 -0.99 -0.95
N VAL A 31 5.47 -1.46 0.20
CA VAL A 31 4.81 -0.58 1.18
C VAL A 31 5.78 0.43 1.80
N VAL A 32 7.04 0.04 2.04
CA VAL A 32 8.07 0.96 2.56
C VAL A 32 8.42 1.99 1.48
N ASP A 33 8.63 1.56 0.25
CA ASP A 33 8.99 2.45 -0.87
C ASP A 33 7.89 3.48 -1.15
N LEU A 34 6.62 3.04 -1.23
CA LEU A 34 5.49 3.94 -1.43
C LEU A 34 5.32 4.96 -0.29
N LYS A 35 5.70 4.61 0.95
CA LYS A 35 5.70 5.57 2.06
C LYS A 35 6.83 6.59 1.91
N GLY A 36 8.00 6.18 1.43
CA GLY A 36 9.12 7.06 1.09
C GLY A 36 8.75 8.04 -0.01
N GLU A 37 8.18 7.56 -1.11
CA GLU A 37 7.68 8.41 -2.19
C GLU A 37 6.61 9.40 -1.70
N LEU A 38 5.71 8.95 -0.81
CA LEU A 38 4.67 9.82 -0.25
C LEU A 38 5.28 10.95 0.60
N PHE A 39 6.40 10.67 1.28
CA PHE A 39 7.15 11.69 2.01
C PHE A 39 7.80 12.69 1.04
N LEU A 40 8.45 12.23 -0.02
CA LEU A 40 8.99 13.11 -1.07
C LEU A 40 7.90 13.98 -1.70
N LEU A 41 6.71 13.43 -1.95
CA LEU A 41 5.59 14.20 -2.49
C LEU A 41 5.11 15.28 -1.51
N ARG A 42 5.14 15.02 -0.19
CA ARG A 42 4.86 16.03 0.83
C ARG A 42 5.92 17.14 0.85
N LEU A 43 7.19 16.78 0.67
CA LEU A 43 8.29 17.75 0.57
C LEU A 43 8.14 18.65 -0.66
N LYS A 44 7.87 18.07 -1.84
CA LYS A 44 7.57 18.82 -3.08
C LYS A 44 6.43 19.82 -2.89
N ARG A 45 5.34 19.37 -2.25
CA ARG A 45 4.21 20.22 -1.90
C ARG A 45 4.60 21.36 -0.97
N SER A 46 5.43 21.10 0.04
CA SER A 46 5.92 22.13 0.96
C SER A 46 6.82 23.15 0.27
N ALA A 47 7.69 22.68 -0.63
CA ALA A 47 8.57 23.52 -1.45
C ALA A 47 7.83 24.29 -2.56
N ARG A 48 6.49 24.14 -2.66
CA ARG A 48 5.65 24.72 -3.71
C ARG A 48 6.10 24.38 -5.14
N GLN A 49 6.78 23.24 -5.29
CA GLN A 49 7.10 22.69 -6.60
C GLN A 49 5.84 22.11 -7.26
N GLU A 50 5.88 21.89 -8.57
CA GLU A 50 4.78 21.23 -9.28
C GLU A 50 4.64 19.77 -8.85
N PHE A 51 3.41 19.37 -8.51
CA PHE A 51 3.07 17.98 -8.17
C PHE A 51 1.64 17.64 -8.59
N LYS A 52 1.37 16.34 -8.76
CA LYS A 52 0.03 15.83 -9.06
C LYS A 52 -0.71 15.51 -7.76
N SER A 53 -1.81 16.22 -7.48
CA SER A 53 -2.61 16.02 -6.26
C SER A 53 -3.29 14.64 -6.21
N SER A 54 -3.59 14.05 -7.36
CA SER A 54 -4.17 12.71 -7.50
C SER A 54 -3.27 11.60 -6.95
N GLU A 55 -1.94 11.79 -7.00
CA GLU A 55 -0.98 10.77 -6.55
C GLU A 55 -1.07 10.55 -5.03
N PHE A 56 -1.32 11.58 -4.23
CA PHE A 56 -1.56 11.41 -2.79
C PHE A 56 -2.72 10.45 -2.48
N GLY A 57 -3.79 10.52 -3.27
CA GLY A 57 -4.94 9.63 -3.13
C GLY A 57 -4.62 8.23 -3.62
N ARG A 58 -3.97 8.12 -4.78
CA ARG A 58 -3.57 6.86 -5.40
C ARG A 58 -2.63 6.05 -4.51
N MET A 59 -1.53 6.65 -4.06
CA MET A 59 -0.51 5.98 -3.23
C MET A 59 -1.07 5.52 -1.88
N ARG A 60 -1.86 6.37 -1.20
CA ARG A 60 -2.51 5.97 0.07
C ARG A 60 -3.47 4.78 -0.12
N LYS A 61 -4.26 4.79 -1.20
CA LYS A 61 -5.16 3.67 -1.52
C LYS A 61 -4.38 2.40 -1.88
N ARG A 62 -3.26 2.54 -2.59
CA ARG A 62 -2.39 1.40 -2.96
C ARG A 62 -1.79 0.74 -1.71
N ILE A 63 -1.21 1.52 -0.79
CA ILE A 63 -0.70 1.04 0.50
C ILE A 63 -1.81 0.31 1.30
N ALA A 64 -3.00 0.91 1.37
CA ALA A 64 -4.12 0.31 2.11
C ALA A 64 -4.49 -1.07 1.55
N ARG A 65 -4.54 -1.23 0.23
CA ARG A 65 -4.86 -2.51 -0.43
C ARG A 65 -3.79 -3.58 -0.16
N MET A 66 -2.51 -3.23 -0.23
CA MET A 66 -1.42 -4.17 0.09
C MET A 66 -1.51 -4.68 1.54
N LEU A 67 -1.77 -3.78 2.48
CA LEU A 67 -1.96 -4.14 3.88
C LEU A 67 -3.21 -5.01 4.09
N THR A 68 -4.27 -4.79 3.31
CA THR A 68 -5.46 -5.67 3.30
C THR A 68 -5.10 -7.07 2.82
N VAL A 69 -4.41 -7.21 1.69
CA VAL A 69 -3.99 -8.53 1.16
C VAL A 69 -3.09 -9.26 2.16
N LYS A 70 -2.13 -8.55 2.77
CA LYS A 70 -1.30 -9.12 3.85
C LYS A 70 -2.17 -9.64 5.00
N ARG A 71 -3.18 -8.87 5.42
CA ARG A 71 -4.08 -9.28 6.52
C ARG A 71 -4.99 -10.45 6.14
N GLU A 72 -5.46 -10.52 4.90
CA GLU A 72 -6.21 -11.67 4.37
C GLU A 72 -5.36 -12.94 4.49
N ARG A 73 -4.09 -12.90 4.06
CA ARG A 73 -3.13 -14.03 4.20
C ARG A 73 -2.91 -14.42 5.66
N GLU A 74 -2.76 -13.45 6.57
CA GLU A 74 -2.64 -13.75 8.01
C GLU A 74 -3.88 -14.46 8.57
N ILE A 75 -5.08 -14.13 8.08
CA ILE A 75 -6.34 -14.76 8.50
C ILE A 75 -6.40 -16.20 7.98
N GLU A 76 -6.01 -16.44 6.74
CA GLU A 76 -5.91 -17.79 6.15
C GLU A 76 -4.93 -18.68 6.94
N GLN A 77 -3.83 -18.11 7.43
CA GLN A 77 -2.86 -18.80 8.30
C GLN A 77 -3.36 -19.00 9.75
N GLY A 78 -4.56 -18.52 10.11
CA GLY A 78 -5.13 -18.66 11.45
C GLY A 78 -4.55 -17.69 12.49
N ILE A 79 -3.91 -16.59 12.07
CA ILE A 79 -3.28 -15.63 12.98
C ILE A 79 -4.32 -14.74 13.68
N ASN A 80 -4.44 -14.95 14.99
CA ASN A 80 -5.27 -14.14 15.88
C ASN A 80 -4.90 -12.65 15.85
N LYS A 81 -5.90 -11.77 16.04
CA LYS A 81 -5.72 -10.29 16.04
C LYS A 81 -4.64 -9.80 17.01
N ARG A 82 -4.46 -10.45 18.16
CA ARG A 82 -3.43 -10.07 19.15
C ARG A 82 -2.02 -10.41 18.66
N LEU A 83 -1.85 -11.57 18.03
CA LEU A 83 -0.56 -12.01 17.49
C LEU A 83 -0.15 -11.16 16.29
N SER A 84 -1.09 -10.90 15.37
CA SER A 84 -0.88 -9.99 14.23
C SER A 84 -0.36 -8.62 14.67
N ARG A 85 -0.96 -7.99 15.70
CA ARG A 85 -0.45 -6.70 16.22
C ARG A 85 0.95 -6.80 16.83
N LYS A 86 1.30 -7.93 17.47
CA LYS A 86 2.67 -8.14 17.99
C LYS A 86 3.67 -8.25 16.84
N LEU A 87 3.33 -8.99 15.78
CA LEU A 87 4.15 -9.13 14.58
C LEU A 87 4.31 -7.79 13.85
N ASP A 88 3.22 -7.05 13.64
CA ASP A 88 3.24 -5.71 13.02
C ASP A 88 4.12 -4.72 13.79
N ARG A 89 4.09 -4.76 15.13
CA ARG A 89 4.99 -3.94 15.95
C ARG A 89 6.47 -4.33 15.77
N LYS A 90 6.77 -5.62 15.79
CA LYS A 90 8.14 -6.12 15.55
C LYS A 90 8.64 -5.71 14.16
N TRP A 91 7.79 -5.87 13.15
CA TRP A 91 8.10 -5.45 11.77
C TRP A 91 8.36 -3.95 11.69
N LYS A 92 7.51 -3.11 12.28
CA LYS A 92 7.72 -1.65 12.31
C LYS A 92 9.02 -1.24 13.01
N GLN A 93 9.46 -2.00 14.01
CA GLN A 93 10.73 -1.77 14.68
C GLN A 93 11.93 -2.19 13.82
N SER A 94 11.79 -3.18 12.95
CA SER A 94 12.85 -3.64 12.05
C SER A 94 12.96 -2.82 10.76
N ILE A 95 12.01 -1.92 10.46
CA ILE A 95 12.08 -1.07 9.26
C ILE A 95 13.26 -0.12 9.39
N VAL A 96 14.20 -0.23 8.45
CA VAL A 96 15.28 0.74 8.24
C VAL A 96 14.84 1.67 7.12
N VAL A 97 14.84 2.98 7.38
CA VAL A 97 14.54 3.99 6.35
C VAL A 97 15.71 4.01 5.36
N ARG A 98 15.38 3.87 4.07
CA ARG A 98 16.33 3.95 2.96
C ARG A 98 16.11 5.26 2.21
#